data_AF-A0A3C0FKG8-F1
#
_entry.id   AF-A0A3C0FKG8-F1
#
_cell.length_a   1.000
_cell.length_b   1.000
_cell.length_c   1.000
_cell.angle_alpha   90.00
_cell.angle_beta   90.00
_cell.angle_gamma   90.00
#
_symmetry.space_group_name_H-M   'P 1'
#
loop_
_entity.id
_entity.type
_entity.pdbx_description
1 polymer ?
#
loop_
_entity_poly.entity_id
_entity_poly.type
_entity_poly.pdbx_seq_one_letter_code
_entity_poly.pdbx_strand_id
1 'polypeptide(L)'
;LTVKFQLNAPYAPFLSNLAYPTGLIVSPTAVREGGSDFGRNPVGTGPFKFAEWESNAKVVVVRNDDYWEDPAKLEAVVFRPITDANTRVAELMAGGIDLMVEVPPDSLTQLAGDDNFSVYEQAGPHLWFLILNLKEGPFKDKKVRQAINYAIDKKAIVENVLQGTAEIAAGPTPPAFAWAYNEQLQPYPHDIEKAKQLIKEAGADGAEVTFYVTEGGSGMLDPVPMGAAIQADLAQIG
;
A
#
# COMPACT_ATOMS: atom_id res chain seq x y z
N LEU A 1 11.35 -24.83 -27.61
CA LEU A 1 11.82 -23.97 -26.50
C LEU A 1 11.20 -24.52 -25.23
N THR A 2 11.99 -25.09 -24.31
CA THR A 2 11.47 -25.76 -23.11
C THR A 2 12.36 -25.40 -21.91
N VAL A 3 11.73 -24.94 -20.82
CA VAL A 3 12.39 -24.69 -19.54
C VAL A 3 11.81 -25.66 -18.51
N LYS A 4 12.66 -26.24 -17.65
CA LYS A 4 12.26 -27.13 -16.57
C LYS A 4 12.71 -26.57 -15.23
N PHE A 5 11.77 -26.35 -14.32
CA PHE A 5 12.06 -26.04 -12.92
C PHE A 5 12.06 -27.33 -12.10
N GLN A 6 13.12 -27.55 -11.32
CA GLN A 6 13.21 -28.67 -10.39
C GLN A 6 13.27 -28.10 -8.97
N LEU A 7 12.21 -28.32 -8.20
CA LEU A 7 12.08 -27.86 -6.82
C LEU A 7 12.62 -28.91 -5.85
N ASN A 8 13.10 -28.49 -4.69
CA ASN A 8 13.57 -29.39 -3.62
C ASN A 8 12.43 -30.10 -2.86
N ALA A 9 11.21 -29.54 -2.94
CA ALA A 9 9.99 -30.09 -2.35
C ALA A 9 8.76 -29.58 -3.12
N PRO A 10 7.58 -30.21 -2.95
CA PRO A 10 6.32 -29.65 -3.45
C PRO A 10 6.08 -28.25 -2.87
N TYR A 11 5.76 -27.28 -3.73
CA TYR A 11 5.50 -25.90 -3.34
C TYR A 11 4.26 -25.37 -4.07
N ALA A 12 3.12 -25.38 -3.37
CA ALA A 12 1.82 -25.04 -3.97
C ALA A 12 1.76 -23.66 -4.64
N PRO A 13 2.31 -22.57 -4.09
CA PRO A 13 2.18 -21.24 -4.70
C PRO A 13 3.21 -20.97 -5.81
N PHE A 14 4.01 -21.96 -6.23
CA PHE A 14 5.07 -21.79 -7.23
C PHE A 14 4.60 -21.07 -8.50
N LEU A 15 3.48 -21.49 -9.07
CA LEU A 15 2.94 -20.88 -10.30
C LEU A 15 2.49 -19.43 -10.07
N SER A 16 1.89 -19.13 -8.92
CA SER A 16 1.50 -17.75 -8.59
C SER A 16 2.72 -16.85 -8.40
N ASN A 17 3.82 -17.37 -7.83
CA ASN A 17 5.05 -16.61 -7.66
C ASN A 17 5.72 -16.28 -9.00
N LEU A 18 5.59 -17.16 -10.00
CA LEU A 18 6.07 -16.88 -11.36
C LEU A 18 5.27 -15.78 -12.07
N ALA A 19 4.02 -15.55 -11.66
CA ALA A 19 3.18 -14.48 -12.20
C ALA A 19 3.38 -13.13 -11.47
N TYR A 20 4.15 -13.10 -10.38
CA TYR A 20 4.44 -11.89 -9.60
C TYR A 20 5.64 -11.12 -10.18
N PRO A 21 5.89 -9.83 -9.85
CA PRO A 21 7.06 -9.09 -10.34
C PRO A 21 8.41 -9.79 -10.19
N THR A 22 8.57 -10.66 -9.18
CA THR A 22 9.77 -11.49 -8.97
C THR A 22 9.98 -12.57 -10.05
N GLY A 23 8.94 -12.95 -10.78
CA GLY A 23 8.97 -13.93 -11.87
C GLY A 23 9.14 -13.31 -13.26
N LEU A 24 9.23 -11.97 -13.36
CA LEU A 24 9.38 -11.28 -14.65
C LEU A 24 10.69 -11.67 -15.34
N ILE A 25 10.60 -11.94 -16.64
CA ILE A 25 11.75 -12.31 -17.46
C ILE A 25 12.47 -11.05 -17.93
N VAL A 26 13.78 -11.02 -17.71
CA VAL A 26 14.68 -9.93 -18.10
C VAL A 26 15.70 -10.41 -19.13
N SER A 27 16.23 -9.49 -19.94
CA SER A 27 17.29 -9.81 -20.91
C SER A 27 18.56 -10.28 -20.20
N PRO A 28 19.03 -11.53 -20.41
CA PRO A 28 20.27 -12.01 -19.80
C PRO A 28 21.50 -11.24 -20.27
N THR A 29 21.45 -10.66 -21.47
CA THR A 29 22.53 -9.83 -22.01
C THR A 29 22.60 -8.50 -21.26
N ALA A 30 21.46 -7.81 -21.11
CA ALA A 30 21.41 -6.54 -20.39
C ALA A 30 21.79 -6.69 -18.92
N VAL A 31 21.40 -7.79 -18.26
CA VAL A 31 21.82 -8.08 -16.88
C VAL A 31 23.34 -8.27 -16.79
N ARG A 32 23.94 -9.01 -17.72
CA ARG A 32 25.40 -9.24 -17.75
C ARG A 32 26.20 -7.97 -18.03
N GLU A 33 25.72 -7.13 -18.94
CA GLU A 33 26.38 -5.88 -19.35
C GLU A 33 26.17 -4.76 -18.32
N GLY A 34 24.96 -4.64 -17.77
CA GLY A 34 24.60 -3.58 -16.82
C GLY A 34 24.98 -3.85 -15.37
N GLY A 35 25.19 -5.10 -14.96
CA GLY A 35 25.60 -5.44 -13.60
C GLY A 35 24.67 -4.83 -12.53
N SER A 36 25.24 -4.10 -11.57
CA SER A 36 24.50 -3.39 -10.53
C SER A 36 23.57 -2.29 -11.08
N ASP A 37 23.88 -1.74 -12.26
CA ASP A 37 23.16 -0.62 -12.85
C ASP A 37 22.00 -1.06 -13.75
N PHE A 38 21.78 -2.37 -13.92
CA PHE A 38 20.65 -2.91 -14.68
C PHE A 38 19.30 -2.36 -14.20
N GLY A 39 19.13 -2.18 -12.88
CA GLY A 39 17.91 -1.63 -12.32
C GLY A 39 17.60 -0.19 -12.76
N ARG A 40 18.61 0.55 -13.24
CA ARG A 40 18.46 1.91 -13.79
C ARG A 40 18.29 1.93 -15.31
N ASN A 41 18.49 0.79 -15.98
CA ASN A 41 18.35 0.61 -17.42
C ASN A 41 17.69 -0.74 -17.74
N PRO A 42 16.45 -0.98 -17.26
CA PRO A 42 15.84 -2.30 -17.34
C PRO A 42 15.49 -2.67 -18.79
N VAL A 43 15.74 -3.94 -19.14
CA VAL A 43 15.40 -4.50 -20.46
C VAL A 43 14.55 -5.76 -20.27
N GLY A 44 13.30 -5.66 -20.72
CA GLY A 44 12.32 -6.76 -20.70
C GLY A 44 11.64 -6.94 -22.06
N THR A 45 10.51 -7.65 -22.06
CA THR A 45 9.75 -7.99 -23.28
C THR A 45 8.38 -7.31 -23.34
N GLY A 46 8.14 -6.33 -22.47
CA GLY A 46 6.83 -5.70 -22.29
C GLY A 46 6.41 -4.76 -23.43
N PRO A 47 5.18 -4.22 -23.36
CA PRO A 47 4.61 -3.32 -24.36
C PRO A 47 5.24 -1.91 -24.36
N PHE A 48 6.03 -1.59 -23.32
CA PHE A 48 6.82 -0.37 -23.24
C PHE A 48 8.29 -0.68 -22.95
N LYS A 49 9.19 0.11 -23.55
CA LYS A 49 10.63 0.12 -23.33
C LYS A 49 10.99 1.27 -22.39
N PHE A 50 11.96 1.04 -21.51
CA PHE A 50 12.56 2.11 -20.72
C PHE A 50 13.21 3.16 -21.63
N ALA A 51 12.97 4.44 -21.35
CA ALA A 51 13.58 5.55 -22.08
C ALA A 51 14.46 6.41 -21.17
N GLU A 52 13.93 6.86 -20.03
CA GLU A 52 14.61 7.82 -19.17
C GLU A 52 14.22 7.64 -17.69
N TRP A 53 15.18 7.91 -16.80
CA TRP A 53 14.91 8.08 -15.37
C TRP A 53 15.67 9.27 -14.81
N GLU A 54 14.94 10.35 -14.55
CA GLU A 54 15.41 11.48 -13.76
C GLU A 54 14.96 11.29 -12.30
N SER A 55 15.91 11.05 -11.41
CA SER A 55 15.62 10.77 -10.00
C SER A 55 14.79 11.88 -9.35
N ASN A 56 13.75 11.50 -8.61
CA ASN A 56 12.79 12.40 -7.96
C ASN A 56 11.99 13.32 -8.91
N ALA A 57 12.09 13.13 -10.23
CA ALA A 57 11.40 13.98 -11.21
C ALA A 57 10.46 13.16 -12.11
N LYS A 58 10.97 12.14 -12.81
CA LYS A 58 10.15 11.29 -13.69
C LYS A 58 10.84 9.97 -14.07
N VAL A 59 10.01 9.00 -14.45
CA VAL A 59 10.40 7.83 -15.25
C VAL A 59 9.60 7.86 -16.54
N VAL A 60 10.26 7.73 -17.68
CA VAL A 60 9.63 7.69 -19.00
C VAL A 60 9.81 6.30 -19.59
N VAL A 61 8.70 5.72 -20.04
CA VAL A 61 8.70 4.52 -20.87
C VAL A 61 8.01 4.83 -22.19
N VAL A 62 8.57 4.35 -23.30
CA VAL A 62 8.07 4.57 -24.66
C VAL A 62 7.56 3.27 -25.25
N ARG A 63 6.62 3.34 -26.17
CA ARG A 63 6.04 2.14 -26.79
C ARG A 63 7.10 1.20 -27.35
N ASN A 64 6.89 -0.09 -27.15
CA ASN A 64 7.63 -1.12 -27.85
C ASN A 64 6.89 -1.49 -29.15
N ASP A 65 7.29 -0.90 -30.28
CA ASP A 65 6.67 -1.23 -31.58
C ASP A 65 6.94 -2.68 -32.02
N ASP A 66 7.97 -3.33 -31.45
CA ASP A 66 8.31 -4.74 -31.66
C ASP A 66 7.72 -5.65 -30.56
N TYR A 67 6.68 -5.19 -29.85
CA TYR A 67 5.99 -6.04 -28.89
C TYR A 67 5.43 -7.29 -29.57
N TRP A 68 5.44 -8.41 -28.86
CA TRP A 68 5.10 -9.71 -29.44
C TRP A 68 3.59 -9.91 -29.61
N GLU A 69 2.76 -9.03 -29.03
CA GLU A 69 1.34 -8.88 -29.32
C GLU A 69 1.07 -7.51 -29.99
N ASP A 70 -0.14 -6.98 -29.85
CA ASP A 70 -0.49 -5.65 -30.36
C ASP A 70 0.28 -4.56 -29.60
N PRO A 71 0.95 -3.63 -30.32
CA PRO A 71 1.61 -2.49 -29.69
C PRO A 71 0.66 -1.66 -28.84
N ALA A 72 1.18 -1.05 -27.77
CA ALA A 72 0.39 -0.16 -26.92
C ALA A 72 -0.22 0.99 -27.75
N LYS A 73 -1.43 1.44 -27.38
CA LYS A 73 -2.05 2.59 -28.05
C LYS A 73 -1.34 3.91 -27.75
N LEU A 74 -0.73 4.01 -26.56
CA LEU A 74 0.03 5.19 -26.13
C LEU A 74 1.44 5.16 -26.72
N GLU A 75 1.98 6.33 -27.06
CA GLU A 75 3.37 6.47 -27.52
C GLU A 75 4.36 6.44 -26.35
N ALA A 76 3.96 6.98 -25.20
CA ALA A 76 4.77 7.01 -23.99
C ALA A 76 3.88 7.05 -22.74
N VAL A 77 4.47 6.67 -21.60
CA VAL A 77 3.91 6.88 -20.26
C VAL A 77 4.98 7.57 -19.42
N VAL A 78 4.60 8.65 -18.75
CA VAL A 78 5.47 9.43 -17.87
C VAL A 78 4.98 9.29 -16.43
N PHE A 79 5.78 8.63 -15.60
CA PHE A 79 5.50 8.51 -14.17
C PHE A 79 6.18 9.65 -13.43
N ARG A 80 5.41 10.50 -12.75
CA ARG A 80 5.92 11.61 -11.92
C ARG A 80 5.67 11.32 -10.44
N PRO A 81 6.71 11.33 -9.57
CA PRO A 81 6.54 11.07 -8.14
C PRO A 81 6.09 12.34 -7.41
N ILE A 82 4.83 12.72 -7.59
CA ILE A 82 4.24 13.89 -6.91
C ILE A 82 3.72 13.43 -5.53
N THR A 83 4.50 13.70 -4.49
CA THR A 83 4.22 13.22 -3.13
C THR A 83 3.07 13.93 -2.45
N ASP A 84 2.96 15.25 -2.65
CA ASP A 84 1.88 16.06 -2.06
C ASP A 84 0.53 15.80 -2.73
N ALA A 85 -0.45 15.39 -1.93
CA ALA A 85 -1.80 15.04 -2.35
C ALA A 85 -2.53 16.18 -3.08
N ASN A 86 -2.47 17.39 -2.52
CA ASN A 86 -3.14 18.56 -3.09
C ASN A 86 -2.53 18.97 -4.43
N THR A 87 -1.21 18.84 -4.55
CA THR A 87 -0.49 19.07 -5.80
C THR A 87 -0.90 18.06 -6.87
N ARG A 88 -1.10 16.78 -6.52
CA ARG A 88 -1.61 15.78 -7.49
C ARG A 88 -3.01 16.15 -7.99
N VAL A 89 -3.91 16.53 -7.10
CA VAL A 89 -5.27 16.93 -7.45
C VAL A 89 -5.26 18.18 -8.35
N ALA A 90 -4.47 19.20 -7.99
CA ALA A 90 -4.36 20.41 -8.79
C ALA A 90 -3.78 20.14 -10.19
N GLU A 91 -2.75 19.29 -10.31
CA GLU A 91 -2.19 18.90 -11.59
C GLU A 91 -3.19 18.10 -12.43
N LEU A 92 -3.97 17.18 -11.83
CA LEU A 92 -5.02 16.46 -12.54
C LEU A 92 -6.09 17.41 -13.07
N MET A 93 -6.56 18.33 -12.22
CA MET A 93 -7.56 19.34 -12.59
C MET A 93 -7.08 20.28 -13.70
N ALA A 94 -5.78 20.61 -13.71
CA ALA A 94 -5.16 21.45 -14.73
C ALA A 94 -4.82 20.69 -16.02
N GLY A 95 -4.98 19.37 -16.07
CA GLY A 95 -4.57 18.52 -17.19
C GLY A 95 -3.06 18.29 -17.28
N GLY A 96 -2.31 18.52 -16.19
CA GLY A 96 -0.87 18.25 -16.07
C GLY A 96 -0.54 16.76 -15.84
N ILE A 97 -1.52 15.97 -15.41
CA ILE A 97 -1.48 14.49 -15.37
C ILE A 97 -2.82 13.92 -15.84
N ASP A 98 -2.80 12.77 -16.52
CA ASP A 98 -4.01 12.10 -17.00
C ASP A 98 -4.58 11.08 -16.00
N LEU A 99 -3.74 10.61 -15.08
CA LEU A 99 -4.08 9.58 -14.10
C LEU A 99 -3.44 9.89 -12.76
N MET A 100 -4.23 9.80 -11.70
CA MET A 100 -3.79 9.90 -10.31
C MET A 100 -4.12 8.60 -9.58
N VAL A 101 -3.12 8.02 -8.93
CA VAL A 101 -3.31 6.97 -7.92
C VAL A 101 -3.31 7.61 -6.53
N GLU A 102 -3.83 6.90 -5.53
CA GLU A 102 -3.94 7.40 -4.15
C GLU A 102 -4.72 8.72 -4.10
N VAL A 103 -5.97 8.67 -4.61
CA VAL A 103 -6.89 9.82 -4.60
C VAL A 103 -7.13 10.22 -3.14
N PRO A 104 -6.86 11.48 -2.75
CA PRO A 104 -7.09 11.93 -1.39
C PRO A 104 -8.58 11.86 -1.05
N PRO A 105 -8.97 11.28 0.10
CA PRO A 105 -10.36 11.16 0.52
C PRO A 105 -11.17 12.47 0.41
N ASP A 106 -10.58 13.58 0.85
CA ASP A 106 -11.23 14.90 0.82
C ASP A 106 -11.54 15.41 -0.60
N SER A 107 -10.83 14.91 -1.62
CA SER A 107 -11.01 15.30 -3.02
C SER A 107 -12.02 14.44 -3.77
N LEU A 108 -12.49 13.33 -3.18
CA LEU A 108 -13.37 12.37 -3.87
C LEU A 108 -14.70 12.98 -4.28
N THR A 109 -15.36 13.73 -3.39
CA THR A 109 -16.65 14.35 -3.69
C THR A 109 -16.54 15.30 -4.88
N GLN A 110 -15.46 16.06 -4.94
CA GLN A 110 -15.20 16.99 -6.04
C GLN A 110 -14.93 16.26 -7.35
N LEU A 111 -14.03 15.26 -7.33
CA LEU A 111 -13.64 14.53 -8.55
C LEU A 111 -14.75 13.62 -9.07
N ALA A 112 -15.55 13.01 -8.19
CA ALA A 112 -16.68 12.17 -8.58
C ALA A 112 -17.88 12.99 -9.07
N GLY A 113 -17.98 14.26 -8.68
CA GLY A 113 -19.04 15.18 -9.11
C GLY A 113 -18.74 15.96 -10.39
N ASP A 114 -17.54 15.82 -10.96
CA ASP A 114 -17.11 16.51 -12.17
C ASP A 114 -17.07 15.55 -13.36
N ASP A 115 -17.87 15.85 -14.39
CA ASP A 115 -18.03 15.01 -15.59
C ASP A 115 -16.74 14.81 -16.40
N ASN A 116 -15.69 15.59 -16.13
CA ASN A 116 -14.38 15.44 -16.77
C ASN A 116 -13.54 14.30 -16.17
N PHE A 117 -13.90 13.79 -14.98
CA PHE A 117 -13.15 12.78 -14.28
C PHE A 117 -13.96 11.50 -14.06
N SER A 118 -13.25 10.40 -13.84
CA SER A 118 -13.84 9.12 -13.45
C SER A 118 -13.06 8.58 -12.28
N VAL A 119 -13.75 8.40 -11.15
CA VAL A 119 -13.18 7.81 -9.95
C VAL A 119 -13.42 6.30 -9.99
N TYR A 120 -12.34 5.53 -9.93
CA TYR A 120 -12.39 4.08 -9.87
C TYR A 120 -12.03 3.62 -8.46
N GLU A 121 -12.95 2.92 -7.81
CA GLU A 121 -12.74 2.33 -6.49
C GLU A 121 -12.85 0.81 -6.57
N GLN A 122 -11.87 0.11 -5.99
CA GLN A 122 -11.87 -1.34 -5.92
C GLN A 122 -11.18 -1.82 -4.64
N ALA A 123 -11.76 -2.83 -3.99
CA ALA A 123 -11.11 -3.56 -2.92
C ALA A 123 -9.84 -4.27 -3.46
N GLY A 124 -8.67 -3.77 -3.06
CA GLY A 124 -7.39 -4.34 -3.43
C GLY A 124 -6.90 -5.42 -2.45
N PRO A 125 -5.87 -6.20 -2.82
CA PRO A 125 -5.17 -7.13 -1.92
C PRO A 125 -4.26 -6.38 -0.93
N HIS A 126 -4.80 -5.38 -0.24
CA HIS A 126 -4.06 -4.47 0.62
C HIS A 126 -4.64 -4.48 2.04
N LEU A 127 -3.76 -4.36 3.05
CA LEU A 127 -4.11 -4.27 4.46
C LEU A 127 -3.23 -3.20 5.10
N TRP A 128 -3.85 -2.25 5.82
CA TRP A 128 -3.14 -1.31 6.68
C TRP A 128 -3.20 -1.78 8.13
N PHE A 129 -2.02 -1.90 8.75
CA PHE A 129 -1.88 -2.40 10.12
C PHE A 129 -0.65 -1.83 10.80
N LEU A 130 -0.66 -1.83 12.13
CA LEU A 130 0.49 -1.44 12.93
C LEU A 130 1.46 -2.62 13.06
N ILE A 131 2.73 -2.40 12.71
CA ILE A 131 3.80 -3.36 12.96
C ILE A 131 4.35 -3.07 14.37
N LEU A 132 4.15 -4.01 15.28
CA LEU A 132 4.59 -3.89 16.67
C LEU A 132 5.86 -4.70 16.91
N ASN A 133 6.85 -4.11 17.58
CA ASN A 133 8.07 -4.83 17.96
C ASN A 133 7.80 -5.75 19.16
N LEU A 134 7.61 -7.05 18.92
CA LEU A 134 7.28 -8.01 19.99
C LEU A 134 8.49 -8.45 20.84
N LYS A 135 9.73 -8.03 20.51
CA LYS A 135 10.95 -8.48 21.18
C LYS A 135 11.31 -7.64 22.40
N GLU A 136 10.99 -6.35 22.36
CA GLU A 136 11.37 -5.37 23.36
C GLU A 136 10.25 -4.37 23.65
N GLY A 137 10.39 -3.60 24.72
CA GLY A 137 9.41 -2.60 25.11
C GLY A 137 8.06 -3.17 25.56
N PRO A 138 7.01 -2.33 25.60
CA PRO A 138 5.71 -2.70 26.17
C PRO A 138 4.97 -3.75 25.32
N PHE A 139 5.24 -3.82 24.01
CA PHE A 139 4.55 -4.74 23.10
C PHE A 139 4.96 -6.22 23.25
N LYS A 140 5.97 -6.54 24.07
CA LYS A 140 6.25 -7.93 24.48
C LYS A 140 5.03 -8.56 25.16
N ASP A 141 4.34 -7.79 25.99
CA ASP A 141 3.14 -8.26 26.67
C ASP A 141 1.96 -8.28 25.68
N LYS A 142 1.28 -9.42 25.61
CA LYS A 142 0.08 -9.59 24.80
C LYS A 142 -1.04 -8.62 25.22
N LYS A 143 -1.15 -8.30 26.51
CA LYS A 143 -2.18 -7.40 27.04
C LYS A 143 -2.03 -6.00 26.46
N VAL A 144 -0.82 -5.48 26.32
CA VAL A 144 -0.57 -4.19 25.66
C VAL A 144 -1.02 -4.22 24.20
N ARG A 145 -0.68 -5.28 23.46
CA ARG A 145 -1.11 -5.43 22.04
C ARG A 145 -2.63 -5.51 21.90
N GLN A 146 -3.30 -6.17 22.85
CA GLN A 146 -4.76 -6.22 22.90
C GLN A 146 -5.35 -4.86 23.27
N ALA A 147 -4.78 -4.15 24.26
CA ALA A 147 -5.22 -2.82 24.66
C ALA A 147 -5.23 -1.84 23.48
N ILE A 148 -4.18 -1.83 22.67
CA ILE A 148 -4.09 -1.00 21.45
C ILE A 148 -5.23 -1.30 20.47
N ASN A 149 -5.58 -2.58 20.29
CA ASN A 149 -6.68 -2.96 19.39
C ASN A 149 -8.05 -2.50 19.88
N TYR A 150 -8.26 -2.43 21.19
CA TYR A 150 -9.49 -1.87 21.79
C TYR A 150 -9.46 -0.35 21.83
N ALA A 151 -8.28 0.27 21.93
CA ALA A 151 -8.13 1.71 22.07
C ALA A 151 -8.39 2.47 20.76
N ILE A 152 -7.96 1.93 19.63
CA ILE A 152 -8.06 2.63 18.34
C ILE A 152 -9.50 2.58 17.82
N ASP A 153 -10.10 3.74 17.58
CA ASP A 153 -11.40 3.87 16.94
C ASP A 153 -11.27 3.76 15.42
N LYS A 154 -11.22 2.51 14.94
CA LYS A 154 -11.14 2.21 13.50
C LYS A 154 -12.32 2.76 12.72
N LYS A 155 -13.50 2.89 13.35
CA LYS A 155 -14.69 3.41 12.69
C LYS A 155 -14.55 4.91 12.47
N ALA A 156 -14.14 5.65 13.50
CA ALA A 156 -13.88 7.08 13.38
C ALA A 156 -12.79 7.39 12.35
N ILE A 157 -11.73 6.58 12.27
CA ILE A 157 -10.69 6.72 11.23
C ILE A 157 -11.30 6.53 9.84
N VAL A 158 -12.04 5.45 9.61
CA VAL A 158 -12.66 5.18 8.29
C VAL A 158 -13.64 6.27 7.89
N GLU A 159 -14.51 6.71 8.80
CA GLU A 159 -15.56 7.68 8.50
C GLU A 159 -15.02 9.11 8.38
N ASN A 160 -14.18 9.55 9.31
CA ASN A 160 -13.80 10.96 9.43
C ASN A 160 -12.47 11.31 8.76
N VAL A 161 -11.54 10.34 8.64
CA VAL A 161 -10.24 10.57 7.99
C VAL A 161 -10.29 10.06 6.55
N LEU A 162 -10.82 8.85 6.34
CA LEU A 162 -10.80 8.19 5.04
C LEU A 162 -12.08 8.39 4.23
N GLN A 163 -13.03 9.19 4.72
CA GLN A 163 -14.30 9.50 4.02
C GLN A 163 -15.05 8.25 3.52
N GLY A 164 -14.94 7.13 4.24
CA GLY A 164 -15.60 5.87 3.91
C GLY A 164 -14.94 5.00 2.84
N THR A 165 -13.76 5.36 2.30
CA THR A 165 -13.10 4.59 1.22
C THR A 165 -12.26 3.40 1.70
N ALA A 166 -12.53 2.92 2.91
CA ALA A 166 -11.82 1.79 3.48
C ALA A 166 -12.76 0.95 4.32
N GLU A 167 -12.45 -0.34 4.40
CA GLU A 167 -13.17 -1.28 5.26
C GLU A 167 -12.36 -1.57 6.54
N ILE A 168 -13.07 -1.76 7.65
CA ILE A 168 -12.43 -2.12 8.92
C ILE A 168 -11.94 -3.57 8.84
N ALA A 169 -10.62 -3.76 8.93
CA ALA A 169 -10.03 -5.09 8.93
C ALA A 169 -10.38 -5.89 10.20
N ALA A 170 -10.91 -7.09 10.01
CA ALA A 170 -11.15 -8.08 11.06
C ALA A 170 -9.95 -9.02 11.31
N GLY A 171 -8.98 -9.04 10.39
CA GLY A 171 -7.84 -9.95 10.44
C GLY A 171 -6.75 -9.61 9.42
N PRO A 172 -5.71 -10.46 9.31
CA PRO A 172 -4.54 -10.20 8.47
C PRO A 172 -4.76 -10.49 6.98
N THR A 173 -5.88 -11.13 6.62
CA THR A 173 -6.20 -11.47 5.23
C THR A 173 -7.30 -10.52 4.76
N PRO A 174 -7.09 -9.68 3.72
CA PRO A 174 -8.16 -8.87 3.15
C PRO A 174 -9.13 -9.71 2.29
N PRO A 175 -10.38 -9.23 2.09
CA PRO A 175 -11.41 -9.94 1.29
C PRO A 175 -10.99 -10.27 -0.14
N ALA A 176 -10.08 -9.48 -0.74
CA ALA A 176 -9.53 -9.74 -2.08
C ALA A 176 -8.84 -11.12 -2.20
N PHE A 177 -8.44 -11.74 -1.07
CA PHE A 177 -7.99 -13.13 -1.02
C PHE A 177 -9.13 -14.05 -0.56
N ALA A 178 -10.25 -14.05 -1.29
CA ALA A 178 -11.47 -14.80 -0.93
C ALA A 178 -11.23 -16.29 -0.60
N TRP A 179 -10.22 -16.92 -1.22
CA TRP A 179 -9.83 -18.31 -0.96
C TRP A 179 -9.22 -18.55 0.45
N ALA A 180 -8.80 -17.50 1.15
CA ALA A 180 -8.22 -17.55 2.51
C ALA A 180 -8.91 -16.59 3.50
N TYR A 181 -9.85 -15.76 3.04
CA TYR A 181 -10.57 -14.82 3.88
C TYR A 181 -11.54 -15.55 4.82
N ASN A 182 -11.57 -15.15 6.09
CA ASN A 182 -12.51 -15.72 7.06
C ASN A 182 -13.58 -14.67 7.43
N GLU A 183 -14.74 -14.78 6.78
CA GLU A 183 -15.88 -13.87 6.96
C GLU A 183 -16.49 -13.94 8.38
N GLN A 184 -16.18 -14.98 9.16
CA GLN A 184 -16.71 -15.12 10.52
C GLN A 184 -15.94 -14.29 11.55
N LEU A 185 -14.74 -13.79 11.20
CA LEU A 185 -13.96 -12.95 12.10
C LEU A 185 -14.63 -11.59 12.27
N GLN A 186 -14.73 -11.15 13.51
CA GLN A 186 -15.20 -9.82 13.87
C GLN A 186 -14.01 -8.94 14.27
N PRO A 187 -13.96 -7.67 13.84
CA PRO A 187 -12.96 -6.74 14.32
C PRO A 187 -13.01 -6.58 15.85
N TYR A 188 -11.89 -6.17 16.45
CA TYR A 188 -11.92 -5.69 17.83
C TYR A 188 -12.88 -4.51 17.95
N PRO A 189 -13.79 -4.50 18.93
CA PRO A 189 -14.60 -3.34 19.21
C PRO A 189 -13.74 -2.22 19.79
N HIS A 190 -14.17 -0.98 19.61
CA HIS A 190 -13.59 0.17 20.31
C HIS A 190 -14.11 0.19 21.77
N ASP A 191 -13.21 0.00 22.73
CA ASP A 191 -13.51 -0.08 24.16
C ASP A 191 -12.33 0.47 24.98
N ILE A 192 -12.37 1.78 25.23
CA ILE A 192 -11.33 2.51 25.98
C ILE A 192 -11.18 1.97 27.41
N GLU A 193 -12.27 1.60 28.08
CA GLU A 193 -12.19 1.13 29.47
C GLU A 193 -11.52 -0.25 29.55
N LYS A 194 -11.82 -1.13 28.59
CA LYS A 194 -11.11 -2.40 28.46
C LYS A 194 -9.63 -2.20 28.15
N ALA A 195 -9.30 -1.24 27.29
CA ALA A 195 -7.92 -0.92 26.95
C ALA A 195 -7.14 -0.43 28.18
N LYS A 196 -7.66 0.54 28.94
CA LYS A 196 -7.07 1.03 30.21
C LYS A 196 -6.86 -0.10 31.21
N GLN A 197 -7.85 -0.98 31.37
CA GLN A 197 -7.73 -2.14 32.25
C GLN A 197 -6.52 -3.02 31.85
N LEU A 198 -6.38 -3.32 30.56
CA LEU A 198 -5.31 -4.17 30.05
C LEU A 198 -3.92 -3.52 30.20
N ILE A 199 -3.80 -2.21 29.99
CA ILE A 199 -2.55 -1.46 30.22
C ILE A 199 -2.14 -1.53 31.70
N LYS A 200 -3.08 -1.26 32.62
CA LYS A 200 -2.83 -1.35 34.06
C LYS A 200 -2.42 -2.75 34.50
N GLU A 201 -3.11 -3.78 33.99
CA GLU A 201 -2.77 -5.17 34.28
C GLU A 201 -1.41 -5.61 33.73
N ALA A 202 -0.94 -4.96 32.66
CA ALA A 202 0.40 -5.18 32.09
C ALA A 202 1.48 -4.35 32.81
N GLY A 203 1.09 -3.42 33.69
CA GLY A 203 2.02 -2.48 34.32
C GLY A 203 2.69 -1.54 33.31
N ALA A 204 1.99 -1.20 32.22
CA ALA A 204 2.51 -0.41 31.10
C ALA A 204 1.97 1.04 31.06
N ASP A 205 1.42 1.52 32.18
CA ASP A 205 0.91 2.89 32.32
C ASP A 205 2.07 3.89 32.19
N GLY A 206 1.92 4.91 31.33
CA GLY A 206 2.97 5.90 31.03
C GLY A 206 4.06 5.40 30.10
N ALA A 207 3.84 4.28 29.39
CA ALA A 207 4.82 3.75 28.45
C ALA A 207 4.90 4.63 27.19
N GLU A 208 6.07 5.20 26.93
CA GLU A 208 6.32 5.94 25.69
C GLU A 208 6.70 5.00 24.55
N VAL A 209 6.12 5.26 23.37
CA VAL A 209 6.43 4.54 22.14
C VAL A 209 6.60 5.51 20.99
N THR A 210 7.57 5.24 20.12
CA THR A 210 7.73 5.98 18.87
C THR A 210 6.89 5.33 17.79
N PHE A 211 5.92 6.07 17.28
CA PHE A 211 5.14 5.62 16.13
C PHE A 211 5.69 6.25 14.83
N TYR A 212 6.28 5.41 13.99
CA TYR A 212 6.79 5.84 12.69
C TYR A 212 5.65 5.88 11.67
N VAL A 213 5.49 7.03 11.01
CA VAL A 213 4.48 7.27 10.00
C VAL A 213 5.16 7.66 8.69
N THR A 214 4.69 7.13 7.57
CA THR A 214 5.21 7.46 6.24
C THR A 214 4.62 8.77 5.77
N GLU A 215 5.41 9.64 5.13
CA GLU A 215 4.89 10.90 4.55
C GLU A 215 4.37 10.73 3.10
N GLY A 216 4.58 9.55 2.49
CA GLY A 216 4.06 9.21 1.16
C GLY A 216 4.63 7.88 0.64
N GLY A 217 4.09 7.39 -0.48
CA GLY A 217 4.60 6.22 -1.20
C GLY A 217 4.37 4.87 -0.52
N SER A 218 3.57 4.82 0.55
CA SER A 218 3.23 3.59 1.27
C SER A 218 2.01 2.86 0.71
N GLY A 219 1.26 3.45 -0.23
CA GLY A 219 -0.05 2.94 -0.62
C GLY A 219 -1.14 3.17 0.42
N MET A 220 -0.83 3.85 1.54
CA MET A 220 -1.78 4.24 2.58
C MET A 220 -2.38 5.61 2.24
N LEU A 221 -3.70 5.72 2.31
CA LEU A 221 -4.37 7.02 2.21
C LEU A 221 -4.16 7.78 3.53
N ASP A 222 -3.75 9.04 3.44
CA ASP A 222 -3.58 9.96 4.56
C ASP A 222 -2.88 9.39 5.80
N PRO A 223 -1.65 8.86 5.66
CA PRO A 223 -0.93 8.20 6.75
C PRO A 223 -0.67 9.13 7.95
N VAL A 224 -0.40 10.42 7.70
CA VAL A 224 -0.13 11.41 8.76
C VAL A 224 -1.40 11.73 9.57
N PRO A 225 -2.55 12.09 8.95
CA PRO A 225 -3.83 12.21 9.65
C PRO A 225 -4.25 10.94 10.41
N MET A 226 -4.14 9.77 9.79
CA MET A 226 -4.41 8.49 10.47
C MET A 226 -3.49 8.31 11.68
N GLY A 227 -2.21 8.64 11.55
CA GLY A 227 -1.23 8.52 12.62
C GLY A 227 -1.53 9.45 13.80
N ALA A 228 -1.97 10.67 13.53
CA ALA A 228 -2.41 11.62 14.55
C ALA A 228 -3.67 11.14 15.28
N ALA A 229 -4.64 10.56 14.55
CA ALA A 229 -5.84 9.96 15.16
C ALA A 229 -5.47 8.78 16.09
N ILE A 230 -4.62 7.87 15.62
CA ILE A 230 -4.11 6.75 16.43
C ILE A 230 -3.35 7.26 17.65
N GLN A 231 -2.51 8.29 17.51
CA GLN A 231 -1.81 8.89 18.64
C GLN A 231 -2.78 9.44 19.69
N ALA A 232 -3.83 10.14 19.25
CA ALA A 232 -4.85 10.70 20.13
C ALA A 232 -5.65 9.59 20.86
N ASP A 233 -5.98 8.49 20.17
CA ASP A 233 -6.64 7.33 20.78
C ASP A 233 -5.77 6.66 21.84
N LEU A 234 -4.48 6.45 21.54
CA LEU A 234 -3.55 5.82 22.47
C LEU A 234 -3.26 6.72 23.69
N ALA A 235 -3.24 8.04 23.54
CA ALA A 235 -3.06 8.96 24.68
C ALA A 235 -4.20 8.87 25.71
N GLN A 236 -5.37 8.32 25.35
CA GLN A 236 -6.49 8.14 26.28
C GLN A 236 -6.28 6.97 27.26
N ILE A 237 -5.30 6.09 27.01
CA ILE A 237 -5.07 4.86 27.78
C ILE A 237 -3.78 4.89 28.63
N GLY A 238 -3.14 6.05 28.73
CA GLY A 238 -1.88 6.28 29.46
C GLY A 238 -0.67 6.28 28.55
#